data_AF-A0A9E5LFL4-F1
#
_entry.id   AF-A0A9E5LFL4-F1
#
_cell.length_a   1.000
_cell.length_b   1.000
_cell.length_c   1.000
_cell.angle_alpha   90.00
_cell.angle_beta   90.00
_cell.angle_gamma   90.00
#
_symmetry.space_group_name_H-M   'P 1'
#
loop_
_entity.id
_entity.type
_entity.pdbx_description
1 polymer ?
#
loop_
_entity_poly.entity_id
_entity_poly.type
_entity_poly.pdbx_seq_one_letter_code
_entity_poly.pdbx_strand_id
1 'polypeptide(L)'
;MVYINNPGFINLSLNWRMMSTRPLTKVNFKRSEITDYLGKHALVLQLDLWGAREVVGFDSEAMEERDWIQSQGIHFTPTTLIYTRNAEGAAKEVFRLPGYLKPFHYL
;
A
#
# COMPACT_ATOMS: atom_id res chain seq x y z
N MET A 1 -1.36 -9.30 -12.54
CA MET A 1 -2.53 -9.43 -11.66
C MET A 1 -2.06 -9.35 -10.21
N VAL A 2 -2.60 -8.42 -9.42
CA VAL A 2 -2.35 -8.23 -7.98
C VAL A 2 -3.66 -8.48 -7.25
N TYR A 3 -3.65 -9.35 -6.24
CA TYR A 3 -4.83 -9.68 -5.45
C TYR A 3 -4.74 -9.08 -4.05
N ILE A 4 -5.75 -8.32 -3.67
CA ILE A 4 -5.85 -7.67 -2.36
C ILE A 4 -6.91 -8.39 -1.52
N ASN A 5 -6.62 -9.62 -1.06
CA ASN A 5 -7.59 -10.43 -0.29
C ASN A 5 -7.19 -10.78 1.16
N ASN A 6 -5.93 -10.54 1.56
CA ASN A 6 -5.34 -11.09 2.78
C ASN A 6 -5.32 -10.06 3.95
N PRO A 7 -5.44 -10.47 5.23
CA PRO A 7 -5.41 -9.57 6.37
C PRO A 7 -3.96 -9.20 6.63
N GLY A 8 -3.56 -8.03 6.18
CA GLY A 8 -2.23 -7.53 6.45
C GLY A 8 -2.09 -6.13 5.92
N PHE A 9 -1.38 -5.29 6.66
CA PHE A 9 -1.11 -3.90 6.35
C PHE A 9 -0.62 -3.71 4.90
N ILE A 10 -1.44 -3.04 4.08
CA ILE A 10 -1.19 -2.82 2.65
C ILE A 10 -0.49 -1.46 2.45
N ASN A 11 0.84 -1.43 2.51
CA ASN A 11 1.55 -0.19 2.19
C ASN A 11 1.58 0.08 0.69
N LEU A 12 0.68 0.96 0.23
CA LEU A 12 0.68 1.49 -1.13
C LEU A 12 1.83 2.49 -1.34
N SER A 13 3.05 2.00 -1.51
CA SER A 13 4.15 2.84 -1.99
C SER A 13 4.05 2.97 -3.51
N LEU A 14 4.19 4.18 -4.08
CA LEU A 14 4.14 4.40 -5.53
C LEU A 14 5.56 4.42 -6.14
N ASN A 15 5.68 3.87 -7.35
CA ASN A 15 6.93 3.44 -8.00
C ASN A 15 7.97 4.55 -8.30
N TRP A 16 9.20 4.14 -8.61
CA TRP A 16 10.49 4.87 -8.68
C TRP A 16 10.60 6.06 -9.63
N ARG A 17 9.56 6.40 -10.40
CA ARG A 17 9.57 7.56 -11.31
C ARG A 17 9.38 8.89 -10.61
N MET A 18 8.81 8.90 -9.40
CA MET A 18 8.67 10.12 -8.59
C MET A 18 9.82 10.28 -7.60
N MET A 19 10.51 11.44 -7.62
CA MET A 19 11.62 11.70 -6.69
C MET A 19 11.20 11.67 -5.22
N SER A 20 9.93 11.96 -4.90
CA SER A 20 9.39 12.01 -3.53
C SER A 20 9.30 10.64 -2.84
N THR A 21 9.22 9.53 -3.59
CA THR A 21 9.09 8.17 -3.02
C THR A 21 10.44 7.50 -2.77
N ARG A 22 11.54 8.09 -3.28
CA ARG A 22 12.91 7.56 -3.14
C ARG A 22 13.35 7.32 -1.70
N PRO A 23 13.09 8.20 -0.71
CA PRO A 23 13.47 7.95 0.67
C PRO A 23 12.79 6.70 1.25
N LEU A 24 11.54 6.43 0.85
CA LEU A 24 10.77 5.28 1.35
C LEU A 24 11.44 3.94 0.97
N THR A 25 11.79 3.78 -0.31
CA THR A 25 12.43 2.56 -0.80
C THR A 25 13.91 2.48 -0.39
N LYS A 26 14.65 3.60 -0.41
CA LYS A 26 16.11 3.59 -0.16
C LYS A 26 16.49 3.63 1.32
N VAL A 27 15.61 4.11 2.20
CA VAL A 27 15.90 4.28 3.64
C VAL A 27 15.06 3.34 4.48
N ASN A 28 13.73 3.35 4.35
CA ASN A 28 12.87 2.57 5.24
C ASN A 28 12.94 1.08 4.92
N PHE A 29 12.64 0.69 3.67
CA PHE A 29 12.60 -0.72 3.27
C PHE A 29 13.98 -1.35 3.01
N LYS A 30 15.06 -0.64 3.35
CA LYS A 30 16.41 -1.22 3.45
C LYS A 30 16.75 -1.73 4.85
N ARG A 31 15.97 -1.36 5.86
CA ARG A 31 16.17 -1.81 7.24
C ARG A 31 15.48 -3.15 7.42
N SER A 32 16.26 -4.19 7.70
CA SER A 32 15.75 -5.54 7.91
C SER A 32 14.71 -5.59 9.03
N GLU A 33 14.91 -4.84 10.11
CA GLU A 33 13.95 -4.71 11.22
C GLU A 33 12.53 -4.35 10.76
N ILE A 34 12.42 -3.44 9.80
CA ILE A 34 11.13 -2.98 9.26
C ILE A 34 10.57 -4.00 8.29
N THR A 35 11.39 -4.52 7.37
CA THR A 35 10.92 -5.52 6.41
C THR A 35 10.55 -6.84 7.09
N ASP A 36 11.22 -7.21 8.16
CA ASP A 36 10.96 -8.41 8.95
C ASP A 36 9.69 -8.25 9.79
N TYR A 37 9.51 -7.08 10.42
CA TYR A 37 8.28 -6.77 11.15
C TYR A 37 7.07 -6.77 10.20
N LEU A 38 7.17 -6.03 9.09
CA LEU A 38 6.12 -6.01 8.09
C LEU A 38 5.90 -7.39 7.47
N GLY A 39 6.94 -8.15 7.14
CA GLY A 39 6.80 -9.50 6.60
C GLY A 39 6.13 -10.49 7.57
N LYS A 40 6.20 -10.25 8.88
CA LYS A 40 5.53 -11.07 9.91
C LYS A 40 4.09 -10.64 10.19
N HIS A 41 3.77 -9.36 10.02
CA HIS A 41 2.50 -8.78 10.49
C HIS A 41 1.60 -8.24 9.36
N ALA A 42 2.12 -8.16 8.13
CA ALA A 42 1.53 -7.38 7.06
C ALA A 42 1.75 -7.97 5.66
N LEU A 43 0.77 -7.77 4.78
CA LEU A 43 0.93 -7.95 3.35
C LEU A 43 1.18 -6.59 2.70
N VAL A 44 2.45 -6.25 2.52
CA VAL A 44 2.84 -4.97 1.91
C VAL A 44 2.69 -5.06 0.39
N LEU A 45 1.81 -4.24 -0.19
CA LEU A 45 1.62 -4.17 -1.65
C LEU A 45 2.00 -2.80 -2.21
N GLN A 46 3.05 -2.77 -3.02
CA GLN A 46 3.46 -1.58 -3.74
C GLN A 46 2.63 -1.44 -5.03
N LEU A 47 1.84 -0.37 -5.16
CA LEU A 47 1.09 -0.08 -6.38
C LEU A 47 1.67 1.11 -7.17
N ASP A 48 1.35 1.29 -8.44
CA ASP A 48 1.84 2.37 -9.32
C ASP A 48 0.67 3.26 -9.82
N LEU A 49 0.75 4.58 -9.62
CA LEU A 49 -0.32 5.53 -9.97
C LEU A 49 -0.58 5.56 -11.48
N TRP A 50 0.43 5.21 -12.27
CA TRP A 50 0.36 5.09 -13.72
C TRP A 50 0.46 3.62 -14.17
N GLY A 51 0.36 2.69 -13.23
CA GLY A 51 0.40 1.27 -13.50
C GLY A 51 -0.85 0.82 -14.26
N ALA A 52 -0.64 -0.12 -15.18
CA ALA A 52 -1.71 -0.80 -15.92
C ALA A 52 -1.81 -2.27 -15.49
N ARG A 53 -1.29 -2.64 -14.31
CA ARG A 53 -1.43 -4.01 -13.80
C ARG A 53 -2.88 -4.21 -13.39
N GLU A 54 -3.43 -5.37 -13.71
CA GLU A 54 -4.75 -5.73 -13.17
C GLU A 54 -4.67 -5.91 -11.65
N VAL A 55 -5.57 -5.24 -10.93
CA VAL A 55 -5.74 -5.30 -9.48
C VAL A 55 -7.15 -5.81 -9.19
N VAL A 56 -7.24 -6.83 -8.35
CA VAL A 56 -8.52 -7.28 -7.78
C VAL A 56 -8.61 -6.76 -6.36
N GLY A 57 -9.57 -5.85 -6.16
CA GLY A 57 -9.84 -5.20 -4.88
C GLY A 57 -10.63 -6.06 -3.89
N PHE A 58 -11.16 -5.40 -2.86
CA PHE A 58 -11.97 -6.04 -1.81
C PHE A 58 -13.39 -6.41 -2.26
N ASP A 59 -13.87 -5.77 -3.32
CA ASP A 59 -15.15 -6.00 -4.00
C ASP A 59 -15.10 -7.13 -5.04
N SER A 60 -13.93 -7.78 -5.20
CA SER A 60 -13.66 -8.79 -6.23
C SER A 60 -13.78 -8.30 -7.67
N GLU A 61 -13.82 -6.98 -7.88
CA GLU A 61 -13.79 -6.38 -9.21
C GLU A 61 -12.33 -6.26 -9.68
N ALA A 62 -12.07 -6.73 -10.90
CA ALA A 62 -10.78 -6.57 -11.55
C ALA A 62 -10.76 -5.26 -12.32
N MET A 63 -9.81 -4.38 -12.01
CA MET A 63 -9.60 -3.13 -12.72
C MET A 63 -8.12 -2.82 -12.86
N GLU A 64 -7.76 -1.83 -13.69
CA GLU A 64 -6.37 -1.40 -13.77
C GLU A 64 -5.91 -0.75 -12.47
N GLU A 65 -4.64 -0.90 -12.15
CA GLU A 65 -4.01 -0.38 -10.95
C GLU A 65 -4.25 1.11 -10.75
N ARG A 66 -4.09 1.92 -11.80
CA ARG A 66 -4.39 3.36 -11.79
C ARG A 66 -5.86 3.68 -11.50
N ASP A 67 -6.78 2.82 -11.94
CA ASP A 67 -8.21 3.03 -11.77
C ASP A 67 -8.62 2.64 -10.35
N TRP A 68 -8.05 1.56 -9.83
CA TRP A 68 -8.22 1.17 -8.43
C TRP A 68 -7.69 2.22 -7.47
N ILE A 69 -6.50 2.76 -7.72
CA ILE A 69 -5.91 3.83 -6.88
C ILE A 69 -6.80 5.09 -6.89
N GLN A 70 -7.35 5.46 -8.04
CA GLN A 70 -8.27 6.59 -8.16
C GLN A 70 -9.60 6.33 -7.46
N SER A 71 -10.14 5.10 -7.52
CA SER A 71 -11.37 4.73 -6.82
C SER A 71 -11.21 4.83 -5.29
N GLN A 72 -10.00 4.60 -4.78
CA GLN A 72 -9.66 4.83 -3.36
C GLN A 72 -9.43 6.31 -3.00
N GLY A 73 -9.61 7.25 -3.94
CA GLY A 73 -9.42 8.69 -3.73
C GLY A 73 -7.97 9.09 -3.48
N ILE A 74 -7.00 8.39 -4.08
CA ILE A 74 -5.57 8.69 -3.93
C ILE A 74 -5.08 9.49 -5.14
N HIS A 75 -4.66 10.74 -4.91
CA HIS A 75 -4.23 11.67 -5.96
C HIS A 75 -2.75 12.07 -5.83
N PHE A 76 -2.12 11.75 -4.70
CA PHE A 76 -0.76 12.18 -4.37
C PHE A 76 0.09 11.02 -3.90
N THR A 77 1.40 11.17 -4.09
CA THR A 77 2.39 10.15 -3.71
C THR A 77 3.53 10.76 -2.89
N PRO A 78 4.08 10.02 -1.91
CA PRO A 78 3.64 8.70 -1.42
C PRO A 78 2.34 8.79 -0.59
N THR A 79 1.50 7.76 -0.62
CA THR A 79 0.32 7.64 0.27
C THR A 79 0.29 6.26 0.89
N THR A 80 0.44 6.16 2.21
CA THR A 80 0.30 4.86 2.90
C THR A 80 -1.15 4.67 3.31
N LEU A 81 -1.75 3.57 2.87
CA LEU A 81 -3.02 3.08 3.40
C LEU A 81 -2.77 1.89 4.32
N ILE A 82 -3.67 1.66 5.27
CA ILE A 82 -3.70 0.46 6.08
C ILE A 82 -5.16 0.03 6.16
N TYR A 83 -5.39 -1.23 5.81
CA TYR A 83 -6.68 -1.87 5.95
C TYR A 83 -6.60 -2.98 6.99
N THR A 84 -7.70 -3.14 7.73
CA THR A 84 -7.98 -4.33 8.54
C THR A 84 -9.26 -4.99 8.03
N ARG A 85 -9.62 -6.13 8.59
CA ARG A 85 -10.91 -6.77 8.36
C ARG A 85 -11.83 -6.49 9.56
N ASN A 86 -13.08 -6.10 9.31
CA ASN A 86 -14.08 -6.00 10.37
C ASN A 86 -14.60 -7.40 10.77
N ALA A 87 -15.48 -7.47 11.77
CA ALA A 87 -16.03 -8.74 12.26
C ALA A 87 -16.81 -9.51 11.17
N GLU A 88 -17.36 -8.79 10.20
CA GLU A 88 -18.15 -9.31 9.08
C GLU A 88 -17.29 -9.76 7.89
N GLY A 89 -15.97 -9.58 7.98
CA GLY A 89 -15.07 -9.98 6.91
C GLY A 89 -14.84 -8.92 5.84
N ALA A 90 -15.39 -7.71 5.92
CA ALA A 90 -15.14 -6.65 4.97
C ALA A 90 -13.85 -5.87 5.30
N ALA A 91 -13.18 -5.35 4.27
CA ALA A 91 -12.04 -4.48 4.46
C ALA A 91 -12.48 -3.13 5.06
N LYS A 92 -11.73 -2.67 6.06
CA LYS A 92 -11.93 -1.40 6.75
C LYS A 92 -10.62 -0.63 6.76
N GLU A 93 -10.61 0.56 6.17
CA GLU A 93 -9.48 1.48 6.27
C GLU A 93 -9.32 1.90 7.75
N VAL A 94 -8.14 1.65 8.33
CA VAL A 94 -7.82 2.05 9.70
C VAL A 94 -6.91 3.27 9.74
N PHE A 95 -6.17 3.51 8.65
CA PHE A 95 -5.22 4.59 8.57
C PHE A 95 -4.94 4.97 7.12
N ARG A 96 -4.83 6.27 6.90
CA ARG A 96 -4.40 6.88 5.65
C ARG A 96 -3.47 8.02 5.97
N LEU A 97 -2.30 8.02 5.36
CA LEU A 97 -1.40 9.16 5.39
C LEU A 97 -0.96 9.54 3.98
N PRO A 98 -1.40 10.69 3.48
CA PRO A 98 -0.76 11.31 2.34
C PRO A 98 0.59 11.90 2.80
N GLY A 99 1.69 11.33 2.31
CA GLY A 99 3.04 11.79 2.60
C GLY A 99 4.01 10.70 3.05
N TYR A 100 5.27 11.11 3.23
CA TYR A 100 6.36 10.23 3.60
C TYR A 100 6.35 9.93 5.10
N LEU A 101 6.34 8.64 5.45
CA LEU A 101 6.52 8.17 6.82
C LEU A 101 8.01 7.92 7.12
N LYS A 102 8.48 8.40 8.27
CA LYS A 102 9.82 8.06 8.79
C LYS A 102 9.85 6.59 9.28
N PRO A 103 11.03 5.94 9.29
CA PRO A 103 11.19 4.53 9.67
C PRO A 103 10.46 4.08 10.94
N PHE A 104 10.44 4.89 11.99
CA PHE A 104 9.86 4.51 13.29
C PHE A 104 8.34 4.37 13.29
N HIS A 105 7.62 4.82 12.25
CA HIS A 105 6.17 4.61 12.17
C HIS A 105 5.79 3.21 11.70
N TYR A 106 6.78 2.39 11.31
CA TYR A 106 6.60 1.02 10.85
C TYR A 106 6.95 -0.03 11.91
N LEU A 107 7.39 0.40 13.10
CA LEU A 107 7.74 -0.43 14.26
C LEU A 107 6.80 -0.06 15.41
#